data_AF-A0A1V8YEC2-F1
#
_entry.id   AF-A0A1V8YEC2-F1
#
_cell.length_a   1.000
_cell.length_b   1.000
_cell.length_c   1.000
_cell.angle_alpha   90.00
_cell.angle_beta   90.00
_cell.angle_gamma   90.00
#
_symmetry.space_group_name_H-M   'P 1'
#
loop_
_entity.id
_entity.type
_entity.pdbx_description
1 polymer ?
#
loop_
_entity_poly.entity_id
_entity_poly.type
_entity_poly.pdbx_seq_one_letter_code
_entity_poly.pdbx_strand_id
1 'polypeptide(L)'
;MKKRLSYFLGLSLITGVLGSFALYNSKQTKWKKELIEDFSAYCGIWSFQDQHQVTHKLTVTPDFALIIDNKKLETVLIELSEKQLIVQDQYGFHLSIVLETEPVLYDEAEDRYFSLKKAK
;
A
#
# COMPACT_ATOMS: atom_id res chain seq x y z
N MET A 1 40.22 15.16 -38.54
CA MET A 1 39.33 16.31 -38.77
C MET A 1 37.94 15.97 -38.22
N LYS A 2 37.33 16.94 -37.54
CA LYS A 2 36.05 16.86 -36.83
C LYS A 2 34.88 16.62 -37.81
N LYS A 3 33.83 15.94 -37.35
CA LYS A 3 32.43 16.43 -37.38
C LYS A 3 31.53 15.49 -36.58
N ARG A 4 31.05 16.01 -35.43
CA ARG A 4 29.99 15.45 -34.60
C ARG A 4 28.65 15.81 -35.24
N LEU A 5 27.71 14.89 -35.26
CA LEU A 5 26.33 15.19 -35.62
C LEU A 5 25.41 14.64 -34.52
N SER A 6 25.06 15.54 -33.61
CA SER A 6 24.00 15.36 -32.63
C SER A 6 22.66 15.34 -33.35
N TYR A 7 21.92 14.26 -33.19
CA TYR A 7 20.49 14.24 -33.46
C TYR A 7 19.76 13.95 -32.15
N PHE A 8 19.41 15.02 -31.43
CA PHE A 8 18.34 14.97 -30.46
C PHE A 8 17.03 14.89 -31.23
N LEU A 9 16.57 13.66 -31.50
CA LEU A 9 15.21 13.42 -31.96
C LEU A 9 14.30 13.52 -30.73
N GLY A 10 13.52 14.59 -30.67
CA GLY A 10 12.53 14.82 -29.63
C GLY A 10 11.45 13.76 -29.66
N LEU A 11 11.38 12.94 -28.61
CA LEU A 11 10.23 12.11 -28.28
C LEU A 11 9.17 13.00 -27.60
N SER A 12 8.33 13.64 -28.40
CA SER A 12 7.04 14.16 -27.93
C SER A 12 5.99 13.08 -28.12
N LEU A 13 5.57 12.43 -27.04
CA LEU A 13 4.37 11.58 -26.99
C LEU A 13 3.37 12.25 -26.05
N ILE A 14 2.79 13.37 -26.49
CA ILE A 14 1.53 13.86 -25.94
C ILE A 14 0.43 13.22 -26.78
N THR A 15 0.00 12.03 -26.39
CA THR A 15 -1.12 11.31 -26.99
C THR A 15 -2.14 10.95 -25.92
N GLY A 16 -3.29 11.63 -25.97
CA GLY A 16 -4.61 11.09 -25.62
C GLY A 16 -4.87 10.67 -24.17
N VAL A 17 -5.55 11.55 -23.44
CA VAL A 17 -6.35 11.17 -22.26
C VAL A 17 -7.45 10.19 -22.70
N LEU A 18 -7.76 9.21 -21.83
CA LEU A 18 -8.73 8.10 -21.91
C LEU A 18 -8.16 6.75 -22.41
N GLY A 19 -7.37 6.07 -21.56
CA GLY A 19 -6.98 4.67 -21.84
C GLY A 19 -6.21 3.90 -20.75
N SER A 20 -5.79 4.52 -19.64
CA SER A 20 -4.75 3.93 -18.77
C SER A 20 -5.23 3.23 -17.49
N PHE A 21 -6.52 2.95 -17.29
CA PHE A 21 -6.97 2.24 -16.08
C PHE A 21 -6.96 0.70 -16.20
N ALA A 22 -6.72 0.12 -17.38
CA ALA A 22 -6.92 -1.31 -17.62
C ALA A 22 -5.65 -2.19 -17.64
N LEU A 23 -4.44 -1.62 -17.51
CA LEU A 23 -3.17 -2.37 -17.70
C LEU A 23 -2.36 -2.64 -16.42
N TYR A 24 -2.79 -2.14 -15.26
CA TYR A 24 -2.09 -2.38 -13.99
C TYR A 24 -2.48 -3.70 -13.30
N ASN A 25 -3.62 -4.31 -13.65
CA ASN A 25 -4.17 -5.45 -12.91
C ASN A 25 -3.57 -6.82 -13.26
N SER A 26 -2.70 -6.94 -14.27
CA SER A 26 -2.16 -8.26 -14.68
C SER A 26 -1.01 -8.74 -13.78
N LYS A 27 -0.18 -7.82 -13.25
CA LYS A 27 0.99 -8.20 -12.44
C LYS A 27 0.64 -8.67 -11.04
N GLN A 28 -0.49 -8.23 -10.46
CA GLN A 28 -0.89 -8.59 -9.09
C GLN A 28 -1.21 -10.08 -8.92
N THR A 29 -1.56 -10.80 -9.98
CA THR A 29 -1.98 -12.20 -9.89
C THR A 29 -0.82 -13.20 -9.75
N LYS A 30 0.39 -12.87 -10.23
CA LYS A 30 1.54 -13.79 -10.22
C LYS A 30 2.23 -13.90 -8.85
N TRP A 31 2.26 -12.83 -8.06
CA TRP A 31 2.82 -12.84 -6.70
C TRP A 31 1.90 -13.57 -5.71
N LYS A 32 0.60 -13.65 -6.04
CA LYS A 32 -0.48 -14.20 -5.21
C LYS A 32 -0.38 -15.72 -4.95
N LYS A 33 0.50 -16.44 -5.65
CA LYS A 33 0.56 -17.92 -5.60
C LYS A 33 1.89 -18.48 -5.04
N GLU A 34 2.89 -17.63 -4.84
CA GLU A 34 4.24 -18.04 -4.42
C GLU A 34 4.65 -17.50 -3.03
N LEU A 35 3.93 -16.48 -2.51
CA LEU A 35 4.09 -15.91 -1.16
C LEU A 35 3.34 -16.72 -0.09
N ILE A 36 3.66 -18.01 0.07
CA ILE A 36 3.31 -18.75 1.30
C ILE A 36 4.50 -18.62 2.27
N GLU A 37 4.96 -17.39 2.48
CA GLU A 37 5.57 -17.01 3.75
C GLU A 37 4.40 -16.61 4.66
N ASP A 38 4.44 -17.03 5.91
CA ASP A 38 3.27 -17.02 6.81
C ASP A 38 3.02 -15.61 7.37
N PHE A 39 2.65 -14.66 6.51
CA PHE A 39 2.27 -13.28 6.85
C PHE A 39 0.87 -13.18 7.50
N SER A 40 0.37 -14.32 8.02
CA SER A 40 -0.87 -14.42 8.78
C SER A 40 -0.85 -13.55 10.05
N ALA A 41 0.34 -13.16 10.52
CA ALA A 41 0.52 -12.23 11.63
C ALA A 41 -0.19 -10.88 11.42
N TYR A 42 -0.16 -10.32 10.19
CA TYR A 42 -0.86 -9.08 9.83
C TYR A 42 -2.37 -9.25 9.78
N CYS A 43 -2.83 -10.44 9.39
CA CYS A 43 -4.24 -10.70 9.15
C CYS A 43 -5.04 -10.69 10.46
N GLY A 44 -6.27 -10.19 10.36
CA GLY A 44 -7.22 -10.16 11.47
C GLY A 44 -7.79 -8.77 11.72
N ILE A 45 -8.37 -8.61 12.91
CA ILE A 45 -8.99 -7.37 13.35
C ILE A 45 -8.06 -6.70 14.35
N TRP A 46 -7.81 -5.43 14.13
CA TRP A 46 -7.01 -4.53 14.93
C TRP A 46 -7.88 -3.36 15.37
N SER A 47 -7.55 -2.79 16.52
CA SER A 47 -8.10 -1.51 16.97
C SER A 47 -6.98 -0.50 17.19
N PHE A 48 -7.27 0.75 16.89
CA PHE A 48 -6.40 1.89 17.17
C PHE A 48 -7.24 3.08 17.62
N GLN A 49 -6.61 4.06 18.24
CA GLN A 49 -7.26 5.29 18.68
C GLN A 49 -6.74 6.47 17.87
N ASP A 50 -7.65 7.32 17.39
CA ASP A 50 -7.28 8.56 16.72
C ASP A 50 -6.86 9.67 17.71
N GLN A 51 -6.54 10.84 17.17
CA GLN A 51 -6.21 12.05 17.95
C GLN A 51 -7.35 12.54 18.87
N HIS A 52 -8.59 12.12 18.61
CA HIS A 52 -9.77 12.45 19.38
C HIS A 52 -10.16 11.34 20.38
N GLN A 53 -9.29 10.34 20.57
CA GLN A 53 -9.53 9.16 21.42
C GLN A 53 -10.70 8.28 20.96
N VAL A 54 -11.12 8.42 19.71
CA VAL A 54 -12.11 7.56 19.07
C VAL A 54 -11.42 6.27 18.68
N THR A 55 -12.05 5.14 19.05
CA THR A 55 -11.51 3.82 18.71
C THR A 55 -12.02 3.39 17.34
N HIS A 56 -11.09 3.16 16.43
CA HIS A 56 -11.35 2.68 15.09
C HIS A 56 -11.02 1.19 14.96
N LYS A 57 -11.70 0.53 14.03
CA LYS A 57 -11.48 -0.89 13.72
C LYS A 57 -10.79 -1.02 12.37
N LEU A 58 -9.57 -1.54 12.36
CA LEU A 58 -8.82 -1.90 11.17
C LEU A 58 -8.90 -3.41 10.94
N THR A 59 -9.41 -3.86 9.81
CA THR A 59 -9.35 -5.26 9.40
C THR A 59 -8.36 -5.41 8.26
N VAL A 60 -7.39 -6.30 8.45
CA VAL A 60 -6.43 -6.71 7.42
C VAL A 60 -6.89 -8.07 6.92
N THR A 61 -7.27 -8.12 5.65
CA THR A 61 -7.74 -9.37 5.01
C THR A 61 -6.56 -10.24 4.56
N PRO A 62 -6.78 -11.53 4.25
CA PRO A 62 -5.72 -12.41 3.75
C PRO A 62 -5.08 -11.97 2.42
N ASP A 63 -5.75 -11.11 1.65
CA ASP A 63 -5.20 -10.45 0.46
C ASP A 63 -4.53 -9.10 0.76
N PHE A 64 -4.26 -8.82 2.04
CA PHE A 64 -3.65 -7.58 2.57
C PHE A 64 -4.41 -6.30 2.22
N ALA A 65 -5.70 -6.40 1.91
CA ALA A 65 -6.54 -5.23 1.80
C ALA A 65 -6.87 -4.68 3.20
N LEU A 66 -6.91 -3.35 3.30
CA LEU A 66 -7.23 -2.67 4.54
C LEU A 66 -8.70 -2.25 4.55
N ILE A 67 -9.37 -2.48 5.68
CA ILE A 67 -10.76 -2.07 5.92
C ILE A 67 -10.80 -1.30 7.23
N ILE A 68 -11.08 0.00 7.19
CA ILE A 68 -11.21 0.85 8.38
C ILE A 68 -12.69 1.13 8.61
N ASP A 69 -13.21 0.82 9.79
CA ASP A 69 -14.61 1.05 10.17
C ASP A 69 -15.62 0.56 9.12
N ASN A 70 -15.41 -0.67 8.65
CA ASN A 70 -16.20 -1.32 7.60
C ASN A 70 -16.12 -0.67 6.20
N LYS A 71 -15.24 0.33 6.00
CA LYS A 71 -14.93 0.89 4.68
C LYS A 71 -13.66 0.25 4.14
N LYS A 72 -13.78 -0.47 3.04
CA LYS A 72 -12.63 -1.02 2.32
C LYS A 72 -11.87 0.12 1.68
N LEU A 73 -10.58 0.21 1.95
CA LEU A 73 -9.68 1.13 1.27
C LEU A 73 -9.27 0.51 -0.06
N GLU A 74 -9.32 1.31 -1.11
CA GLU A 74 -8.70 0.96 -2.39
C GLU A 74 -7.21 1.15 -2.24
N THR A 75 -6.50 0.04 -2.01
CA THR A 75 -5.06 0.04 -1.79
C THR A 75 -4.32 -0.88 -2.74
N VAL A 76 -3.05 -0.55 -2.96
CA VAL A 76 -2.09 -1.35 -3.70
C VAL A 76 -0.98 -1.76 -2.75
N LEU A 77 -0.68 -3.06 -2.70
CA LEU A 77 0.45 -3.57 -1.93
C LEU A 77 1.77 -3.09 -2.55
N ILE A 78 2.58 -2.39 -1.77
CA ILE A 78 3.89 -1.86 -2.17
C ILE A 78 5.02 -2.76 -1.66
N GLU A 79 4.96 -3.12 -0.39
CA GLU A 79 5.98 -3.94 0.27
C GLU A 79 5.33 -4.90 1.28
N LEU A 80 5.87 -6.12 1.35
CA LEU A 80 5.47 -7.12 2.33
C LEU A 80 6.72 -7.84 2.83
N SER A 81 6.94 -7.79 4.14
CA SER A 81 8.00 -8.50 4.85
C SER A 81 7.50 -8.99 6.21
N GLU A 82 8.32 -9.75 6.92
CA GLU A 82 7.97 -10.26 8.25
C GLU A 82 7.74 -9.13 9.28
N LYS A 83 8.34 -7.96 9.05
CA LYS A 83 8.31 -6.81 9.97
C LYS A 83 7.42 -5.68 9.50
N GLN A 84 7.26 -5.49 8.20
CA GLN A 84 6.49 -4.40 7.63
C GLN A 84 5.56 -4.82 6.48
N LEU A 85 4.35 -4.27 6.50
CA LEU A 85 3.39 -4.27 5.41
C LEU A 85 3.16 -2.82 4.97
N ILE A 86 3.48 -2.49 3.72
CA ILE A 86 3.28 -1.15 3.15
C ILE A 86 2.25 -1.26 2.02
N VAL A 87 1.20 -0.44 2.11
CA VAL A 87 0.22 -0.28 1.04
C VAL A 87 0.10 1.18 0.66
N GLN A 88 -0.23 1.46 -0.59
CA GLN A 88 -0.53 2.80 -1.08
C GLN A 88 -2.03 2.91 -1.34
N ASP A 89 -2.65 4.00 -0.89
CA ASP A 89 -4.07 4.28 -1.13
C ASP A 89 -4.34 4.88 -2.53
N GLN A 90 -5.62 5.07 -2.85
CA GLN A 90 -6.06 5.67 -4.11
C GLN A 90 -5.60 7.12 -4.35
N TYR A 91 -5.18 7.82 -3.31
CA TYR A 91 -4.69 9.20 -3.38
C TYR A 91 -3.16 9.27 -3.50
N GLY A 92 -2.47 8.13 -3.36
CA GLY A 92 -1.03 8.01 -3.48
C GLY A 92 -0.29 8.05 -2.14
N PHE A 93 -1.00 8.09 -1.00
CA PHE A 93 -0.40 8.07 0.33
C PHE A 93 -0.12 6.65 0.79
N HIS A 94 0.96 6.47 1.55
CA HIS A 94 1.37 5.19 2.09
C HIS A 94 0.82 4.96 3.50
N LEU A 95 0.32 3.76 3.72
CA LEU A 95 -0.02 3.20 5.02
C LEU A 95 0.95 2.07 5.33
N SER A 96 1.65 2.15 6.45
CA SER A 96 2.61 1.13 6.88
C SER A 96 2.20 0.49 8.19
N ILE A 97 2.08 -0.84 8.21
CA ILE A 97 1.89 -1.62 9.42
C ILE A 97 3.21 -2.28 9.78
N VAL A 98 3.73 -1.98 10.97
CA VAL A 98 4.98 -2.55 11.49
C VAL A 98 4.66 -3.49 12.64
N LEU A 99 5.10 -4.75 12.56
CA LEU A 99 4.90 -5.82 13.56
C LEU A 99 6.16 -6.08 14.39
N GLU A 100 6.77 -5.03 14.93
CA GLU A 100 7.87 -5.20 15.91
C GLU A 100 7.32 -5.45 17.33
N THR A 101 8.05 -5.05 18.37
CA THR A 101 7.68 -5.26 19.78
C THR A 101 6.26 -4.78 20.10
N GLU A 102 5.85 -3.66 19.50
CA GLU A 102 4.49 -3.14 19.57
C GLU A 102 3.98 -2.84 18.15
N PRO A 103 2.88 -3.48 17.71
CA PRO A 103 2.31 -3.22 16.41
C PRO A 103 1.88 -1.75 16.26
N VAL A 104 2.29 -1.11 15.16
CA VAL A 104 1.92 0.28 14.84
C VAL A 104 1.47 0.42 13.40
N LEU A 105 0.50 1.32 13.18
CA LEU A 105 0.10 1.82 11.88
C LEU A 105 0.68 3.23 11.70
N TYR A 106 1.46 3.44 10.66
CA TYR A 106 1.86 4.77 10.21
C TYR A 106 0.99 5.21 9.04
N ASP A 107 0.43 6.41 9.14
CA ASP A 107 -0.32 7.08 8.08
C ASP A 107 0.48 8.29 7.57
N GLU A 108 0.93 8.21 6.32
CA GLU A 108 1.69 9.28 5.65
C GLU A 108 0.85 10.54 5.44
N ALA A 109 -0.46 10.43 5.20
CA ALA A 109 -1.32 11.60 4.97
C ALA A 109 -1.46 12.46 6.23
N GLU A 110 -1.46 11.82 7.40
CA GLU A 110 -1.54 12.48 8.70
C GLU A 110 -0.17 12.70 9.37
N ASP A 111 0.90 12.14 8.80
CA ASP A 111 2.24 12.01 9.37
C ASP A 111 2.21 11.51 10.83
N ARG A 112 1.50 10.39 11.05
CA ARG A 112 1.18 9.93 12.40
C ARG A 112 1.28 8.43 12.57
N TYR A 113 1.62 8.04 13.80
CA TYR A 113 1.69 6.66 14.25
C TYR A 113 0.52 6.36 15.19
N PHE A 114 -0.15 5.24 14.96
CA PHE A 114 -1.23 4.72 15.76
C PHE A 114 -0.85 3.36 16.32
N SER A 115 -0.91 3.20 17.64
CA SER A 115 -0.69 1.90 18.27
C SER A 115 -1.83 0.94 17.91
N LEU A 116 -1.48 -0.21 17.34
CA LEU A 116 -2.42 -1.25 16.96
C LEU A 116 -2.54 -2.28 18.09
N LYS A 117 -3.78 -2.61 18.45
CA LYS A 117 -4.10 -3.70 19.38
C LYS A 117 -4.87 -4.76 18.63
N LYS A 118 -4.36 -5.99 18.61
CA LYS A 118 -5.08 -7.10 17.98
C LYS A 118 -6.32 -7.41 18.80
N ALA A 119 -7.49 -7.39 18.17
CA ALA A 119 -8.72 -7.82 18.80
C ALA A 119 -8.64 -9.33 19.04
N LYS A 120 -9.05 -9.76 20.24
CA LYS A 120 -8.95 -11.15 20.70
C LYS A 120 -10.11 -12.00 20.18
#